data_AF-A0A0D1YHJ3-F1
#
_entry.id   AF-A0A0D1YHJ3-F1
#
_cell.length_a   1.000
_cell.length_b   1.000
_cell.length_c   1.000
_cell.angle_alpha   90.00
_cell.angle_beta   90.00
_cell.angle_gamma   90.00
#
_symmetry.space_group_name_H-M   'P 1'
#
loop_
_entity.id
_entity.type
_entity.pdbx_description
1 polymer ?
#
loop_
_entity_poly.entity_id
_entity_poly.type
_entity_poly.pdbx_seq_one_letter_code
_entity_poly.pdbx_strand_id
1 'polypeptide(L)'
;MAQNVPKRIVLKCPERHGNIQYEMITAFFKAHAIQFPEDDVYTHILFEPSSPSSLFFVLDIHCKTIPHVNLSQLELQIFQVSKNKPFEFRDLGESGREQARPRSLTTAWGTDKRVNQTS
;
A
#
# COMPACT_ATOMS: atom_id res chain seq x y z
N MET A 1 13.45 -8.49 -20.80
CA MET A 1 12.12 -7.97 -20.41
C MET A 1 12.08 -7.97 -18.90
N ALA A 2 11.94 -6.81 -18.26
CA ALA A 2 11.78 -6.76 -16.80
C ALA A 2 10.46 -7.47 -16.47
N GLN A 3 10.50 -8.50 -15.61
CA GLN A 3 9.29 -9.17 -15.17
C GLN A 3 8.52 -8.22 -14.25
N ASN A 4 7.22 -8.03 -14.50
CA ASN A 4 6.35 -7.34 -13.56
C ASN A 4 6.25 -8.22 -12.30
N VAL A 5 6.79 -7.74 -11.18
CA VAL A 5 6.79 -8.46 -9.90
C VAL A 5 5.69 -7.89 -9.01
N PRO A 6 4.75 -8.71 -8.51
CA PRO A 6 3.67 -8.20 -7.67
C PRO A 6 4.25 -7.66 -6.37
N LYS A 7 3.78 -6.48 -5.95
CA LYS A 7 4.28 -5.79 -4.76
C LYS A 7 3.14 -5.13 -4.02
N ARG A 8 3.23 -5.13 -2.69
CA ARG A 8 2.35 -4.35 -1.83
C ARG A 8 3.12 -3.22 -1.16
N ILE A 9 2.64 -2.00 -1.34
CA ILE A 9 3.19 -0.80 -0.70
C ILE A 9 2.16 -0.24 0.26
N VAL A 10 2.55 -0.03 1.51
CA VAL A 10 1.69 0.55 2.54
C VAL A 10 2.16 1.97 2.83
N LEU A 11 1.30 2.95 2.63
CA LEU A 11 1.54 4.33 3.03
C LEU A 11 0.77 4.60 4.33
N LYS A 12 1.50 4.76 5.44
CA LYS A 12 0.95 5.17 6.74
C LYS A 12 0.85 6.70 6.79
N CYS A 13 -0.37 7.21 6.84
CA CYS A 13 -0.65 8.63 6.67
C CYS A 13 -1.51 9.18 7.82
N PRO A 14 -1.32 10.45 8.23
CA PRO A 14 -2.29 11.15 9.06
C PRO A 14 -3.65 11.25 8.35
N GLU A 15 -4.75 11.14 9.09
CA GLU A 15 -6.13 11.11 8.57
C GLU A 15 -6.47 12.26 7.62
N ARG A 16 -5.98 13.46 7.93
CA ARG A 16 -6.14 14.65 7.09
C ARG A 16 -5.71 14.49 5.62
N HIS A 17 -4.94 13.46 5.28
CA HIS A 17 -4.52 13.17 3.91
C HIS A 17 -5.56 12.36 3.10
N GLY A 18 -6.66 11.92 3.71
CA GLY A 18 -7.72 11.16 3.02
C GLY A 18 -8.19 11.80 1.72
N ASN A 19 -8.42 13.11 1.74
CA ASN A 19 -8.94 13.87 0.59
C ASN A 19 -7.89 14.20 -0.48
N ILE A 20 -6.61 13.88 -0.26
CA ILE A 20 -5.50 14.15 -1.19
C ILE A 20 -4.74 12.86 -1.56
N GLN A 21 -5.43 11.72 -1.48
CA GLN A 21 -4.90 10.40 -1.80
C GLN A 21 -4.23 10.35 -3.17
N TYR A 22 -4.91 10.81 -4.23
CA TYR A 22 -4.40 10.73 -5.60
C TYR A 22 -3.10 11.52 -5.77
N GLU A 23 -3.05 12.75 -5.24
CA GLU A 23 -1.86 13.60 -5.28
C GLU A 23 -0.69 12.97 -4.50
N MET A 24 -0.97 12.40 -3.33
CA MET A 24 0.02 11.75 -2.48
C MET A 24 0.60 10.50 -3.16
N ILE A 25 -0.24 9.62 -3.71
CA ILE A 25 0.20 8.41 -4.42
C ILE A 25 1.02 8.80 -5.65
N THR A 26 0.56 9.77 -6.45
CA THR A 26 1.30 10.27 -7.61
C THR A 26 2.67 10.82 -7.18
N ALA A 27 2.72 11.59 -6.09
CA ALA A 27 3.96 12.11 -5.55
C ALA A 27 4.90 11.00 -5.06
N PHE A 28 4.37 9.93 -4.48
CA PHE A 28 5.16 8.77 -4.04
C PHE A 28 5.88 8.10 -5.22
N PHE A 29 5.15 7.79 -6.30
CA PHE A 29 5.73 7.17 -7.50
C PHE A 29 6.77 8.06 -8.16
N LYS A 30 6.48 9.37 -8.26
CA LYS A 30 7.43 10.37 -8.77
C LYS A 30 8.71 10.44 -7.93
N ALA A 31 8.60 10.44 -6.60
CA ALA A 31 9.73 10.53 -5.69
C ALA A 31 10.66 9.31 -5.75
N HIS A 32 10.12 8.13 -6.09
CA HIS A 32 10.89 6.89 -6.21
C HIS A 32 11.35 6.58 -7.65
N ALA A 33 11.09 7.49 -8.60
CA ALA A 33 11.34 7.28 -10.03
C ALA A 33 10.70 5.99 -10.58
N ILE A 34 9.55 5.60 -10.03
CA ILE A 34 8.78 4.44 -10.46
C ILE A 34 7.65 4.96 -11.36
N GLN A 35 7.48 4.34 -12.54
CA GLN A 35 6.32 4.64 -13.37
C GLN A 35 5.05 4.22 -12.65
N PHE A 36 4.12 5.16 -12.43
CA PHE A 36 2.85 4.87 -11.80
C PHE A 36 2.00 4.01 -12.74
N PRO A 37 1.70 2.73 -12.41
CA PRO A 37 0.87 1.89 -13.26
C PRO A 37 -0.61 2.15 -12.94
N GLU A 38 -1.14 3.32 -13.35
CA GLU A 38 -2.51 3.76 -13.05
C GLU A 38 -3.57 2.68 -13.33
N ASP A 39 -3.39 1.94 -14.43
CA ASP A 39 -4.31 0.88 -14.85
C ASP A 39 -4.05 -0.48 -14.19
N ASP A 40 -3.02 -0.65 -13.37
CA ASP A 40 -2.62 -1.93 -12.77
C ASP A 40 -2.23 -1.78 -11.29
N VAL A 41 -2.84 -0.79 -10.63
CA VAL A 41 -2.76 -0.58 -9.19
C VAL A 41 -4.15 -0.53 -8.60
N TYR A 42 -4.35 -1.24 -7.49
CA TYR A 42 -5.53 -1.09 -6.65
C TYR A 42 -5.14 -0.47 -5.31
N THR A 43 -5.97 0.43 -4.78
CA THR A 43 -5.74 1.04 -3.46
C THR A 43 -6.83 0.67 -2.48
N HIS A 44 -6.44 0.05 -1.37
CA HIS A 44 -7.29 -0.12 -0.19
C HIS A 44 -7.07 1.03 0.77
N ILE A 45 -8.14 1.51 1.40
CA ILE A 45 -8.08 2.53 2.46
C ILE A 45 -8.46 1.83 3.76
N LEU A 46 -7.51 1.75 4.70
CA LEU A 46 -7.67 1.04 5.96
C LEU A 46 -7.45 1.99 7.14
N PHE A 47 -8.38 2.02 8.09
CA PHE A 47 -8.25 2.83 9.32
C PHE A 47 -7.38 2.11 10.35
N GLU A 48 -6.49 2.80 11.06
CA GLU A 48 -5.76 2.22 12.19
C GLU A 48 -6.66 2.15 13.44
N PRO A 49 -7.14 0.97 13.88
CA PRO A 49 -8.07 0.88 15.00
C PRO A 49 -7.46 1.41 16.30
N SER A 50 -6.15 1.28 16.47
CA SER A 50 -5.42 1.73 17.67
C SER A 50 -5.09 3.22 17.67
N SER A 51 -5.26 3.91 16.53
CA SER A 51 -4.90 5.31 16.37
C SER A 51 -5.86 5.96 15.37
N PRO A 52 -6.97 6.57 15.83
CA PRO A 52 -7.99 7.15 14.95
C PRO A 52 -7.45 8.25 14.03
N SER A 53 -6.30 8.86 14.38
CA SER A 53 -5.62 9.87 13.58
C SER A 53 -4.77 9.33 12.43
N SER A 54 -4.71 8.01 12.22
CA SER A 54 -3.89 7.36 11.19
C SER A 54 -4.72 6.49 10.23
N LEU A 55 -4.36 6.59 8.95
CA LEU A 55 -4.88 5.79 7.85
C LEU A 55 -3.73 5.03 7.19
N PHE A 56 -4.06 3.91 6.55
CA PHE A 56 -3.16 3.24 5.63
C PHE A 56 -3.77 3.22 4.24
N PHE A 57 -2.98 3.63 3.26
CA PHE A 57 -3.24 3.31 1.86
C PHE A 57 -2.42 2.09 1.49
N VAL A 58 -3.07 0.98 1.18
CA VAL A 58 -2.42 -0.25 0.74
C VAL A 58 -2.53 -0.31 -0.78
N LEU A 59 -1.40 -0.21 -1.46
CA LEU A 59 -1.27 -0.20 -2.90
C LEU A 59 -0.83 -1.59 -3.38
N ASP A 60 -1.68 -2.24 -4.16
CA ASP A 60 -1.40 -3.53 -4.78
C ASP A 60 -0.93 -3.31 -6.22
N ILE A 61 0.37 -3.45 -6.44
CA ILE A 61 1.02 -3.18 -7.73
C ILE A 61 1.00 -4.45 -8.59
N HIS A 62 0.56 -4.31 -9.83
CA HIS A 62 0.36 -5.40 -10.80
C HIS A 62 -0.82 -6.33 -10.49
N CYS A 63 -1.84 -5.82 -9.81
CA CYS A 63 -2.96 -6.65 -9.34
C CYS A 63 -3.88 -7.16 -10.45
N LYS A 64 -3.96 -6.47 -11.60
CA LYS A 64 -4.73 -6.94 -12.77
C LYS A 64 -3.89 -7.90 -13.62
N THR A 65 -2.60 -7.61 -13.80
CA THR A 65 -1.68 -8.48 -14.55
C THR A 65 -1.44 -9.81 -13.81
N ILE A 66 -1.38 -9.77 -12.47
CA ILE A 66 -1.10 -10.93 -11.62
C ILE A 66 -2.24 -11.06 -10.61
N PRO A 67 -3.40 -11.64 -10.99
CA PRO A 67 -4.60 -11.67 -10.15
C PRO A 67 -4.50 -12.66 -8.98
N HIS A 68 -3.50 -13.55 -8.99
CA HIS A 68 -3.30 -14.56 -7.97
C HIS A 68 -1.89 -14.48 -7.41
N VAL A 69 -1.78 -14.18 -6.12
CA VAL A 69 -0.50 -14.07 -5.41
C VAL A 69 -0.57 -14.82 -4.08
N ASN A 70 0.56 -15.35 -3.64
CA ASN A 70 0.71 -15.83 -2.27
C ASN A 70 1.04 -14.63 -1.36
N LEU A 71 0.06 -14.15 -0.59
CA LEU A 71 0.23 -13.00 0.31
C LEU A 71 1.37 -13.18 1.33
N SER A 72 1.71 -14.42 1.71
CA SER A 72 2.82 -14.70 2.64
C SER A 72 4.21 -14.43 2.06
N GLN A 73 4.34 -14.53 0.74
CA GLN A 73 5.59 -14.34 -0.01
C GLN A 73 5.63 -12.99 -0.75
N LEU A 74 4.54 -12.22 -0.72
CA LEU A 74 4.44 -10.93 -1.38
C LEU A 74 5.43 -9.93 -0.78
N GLU A 75 6.18 -9.23 -1.64
CA GLU A 75 7.04 -8.14 -1.19
C GLU A 75 6.17 -7.05 -0.57
N LEU A 76 6.47 -6.73 0.69
CA LEU A 76 5.78 -5.71 1.47
C LEU A 76 6.75 -4.56 1.73
N GLN A 77 6.36 -3.35 1.33
CA GLN A 77 7.05 -2.12 1.70
C GLN A 77 6.13 -1.25 2.54
N ILE A 78 6.68 -0.48 3.46
CA ILE A 78 5.91 0.46 4.26
C ILE A 78 6.63 1.79 4.41
N PHE A 79 5.90 2.87 4.17
CA PHE A 79 6.38 4.22 4.27
C PHE A 79 5.49 5.02 5.20
N GLN A 80 6.10 5.85 6.03
CA GLN A 80 5.38 6.88 6.76
C GLN A 80 5.35 8.17 5.95
N VAL A 81 4.16 8.78 5.88
CA VAL A 81 3.92 10.08 5.28
C VAL A 81 3.75 11.11 6.39
N SER A 82 4.60 12.13 6.44
CA SER A 82 4.64 13.10 7.55
C SER A 82 4.12 14.50 7.17
N LYS A 83 4.49 15.00 5.98
CA LYS A 83 4.17 16.36 5.51
C LYS A 83 3.07 16.36 4.44
N ASN A 84 2.26 17.42 4.44
CA ASN A 84 1.21 17.61 3.43
C ASN A 84 1.80 17.96 2.05
N LYS A 85 2.64 19.00 1.93
CA LYS A 85 3.29 19.41 0.66
C LYS A 85 4.63 20.14 0.94
N PRO A 86 5.76 19.73 0.33
CA PRO A 86 5.92 18.47 -0.39
C PRO A 86 5.69 17.28 0.55
N PHE A 87 5.15 16.19 0.01
CA PHE A 87 5.03 14.95 0.75
C PHE A 87 6.43 14.40 1.06
N GLU A 88 6.63 13.93 2.28
CA GLU A 88 7.84 13.23 2.67
C GLU A 88 7.50 11.77 2.96
N PHE A 89 8.26 10.87 2.34
CA PHE A 89 8.09 9.43 2.46
C PHE A 89 9.31 8.84 3.16
N ARG A 90 9.11 8.28 4.35
CA ARG A 90 10.16 7.62 5.11
C ARG A 90 9.92 6.12 5.11
N ASP A 91 10.85 5.33 4.57
CA ASP A 91 10.85 3.87 4.73
C ASP A 91 10.96 3.53 6.22
N LEU A 92 10.03 2.72 6.73
CA LEU A 92 10.05 2.26 8.12
C LEU A 92 10.91 1.02 8.33
N GLY A 93 11.54 0.52 7.28
CA GLY A 93 12.47 -0.60 7.33
C GLY A 93 11.78 -1.91 7.75
N GLU A 94 12.59 -2.84 8.25
CA GLU A 94 12.14 -4.19 8.59
C GLU A 94 11.12 -4.20 9.72
N SER A 95 11.37 -3.44 10.79
CA SER A 95 10.43 -3.36 11.92
C SER A 95 9.05 -2.84 11.51
N GLY A 96 9.00 -1.84 10.62
CA GLY A 96 7.72 -1.38 10.05
C GLY A 96 7.02 -2.47 9.25
N ARG A 97 7.77 -3.23 8.43
CA ARG A 97 7.23 -4.32 7.62
C ARG A 97 6.69 -5.44 8.49
N GLU A 98 7.38 -5.81 9.57
CA GLU A 98 6.92 -6.80 10.54
C GLU A 98 5.62 -6.38 11.21
N GLN A 99 5.52 -5.12 11.65
CA GLN A 99 4.30 -4.57 12.25
C GLN A 99 3.12 -4.55 11.27
N ALA A 100 3.38 -4.26 9.99
CA ALA A 100 2.34 -4.21 8.97
C ALA A 100 1.95 -5.60 8.41
N ARG A 101 2.79 -6.62 8.62
CA ARG A 101 2.64 -7.95 8.00
C ARG A 101 1.34 -8.65 8.37
N PRO A 102 0.90 -8.73 9.65
CA PRO A 102 -0.38 -9.37 9.98
C PRO A 102 -1.56 -8.77 9.21
N ARG A 103 -1.61 -7.43 9.12
CA ARG A 103 -2.67 -6.73 8.40
C ARG A 103 -2.58 -6.87 6.90
N SER A 104 -1.36 -6.92 6.35
CA SER A 104 -1.13 -7.24 4.95
C SER A 104 -1.69 -8.62 4.59
N LEU A 105 -1.47 -9.64 5.41
CA LEU A 105 -1.97 -10.99 5.16
C LEU A 105 -3.50 -11.09 5.13
N THR A 106 -4.19 -10.27 5.91
CA THR A 106 -5.66 -10.22 5.94
C THR A 106 -6.27 -9.26 4.92
N THR A 107 -5.44 -8.48 4.21
CA THR A 107 -5.92 -7.55 3.18
C THR A 107 -5.93 -8.27 1.84
N ALA A 108 -7.11 -8.34 1.22
CA ALA A 108 -7.32 -8.87 -0.12
C ALA A 108 -6.35 -8.32 -1.17
N TRP A 109 -5.97 -9.12 -2.15
CA TRP A 109 -5.16 -8.69 -3.28
C TRP A 109 -6.05 -8.10 -4.38
N GLY A 110 -5.78 -6.85 -4.78
CA GLY A 110 -6.58 -6.16 -5.78
C GLY A 110 -8.07 -6.14 -5.41
N THR A 111 -8.93 -6.59 -6.31
CA THR A 111 -10.38 -6.71 -6.09
C THR A 111 -10.81 -8.10 -5.62
N ASP A 112 -9.87 -8.99 -5.25
CA ASP A 112 -10.19 -10.36 -4.87
C ASP A 112 -10.97 -10.43 -3.54
N LYS A 113 -12.27 -10.75 -3.63
CA LYS A 113 -13.16 -10.84 -2.47
C LYS A 113 -13.01 -12.13 -1.64
N ARG A 114 -12.10 -13.04 -2.02
CA ARG A 114 -11.95 -14.37 -1.37
C ARG A 114 -11.43 -14.32 0.07
N VAL A 115 -10.88 -13.19 0.53
CA VAL A 115 -10.27 -13.09 1.88
C VAL A 115 -11.31 -13.04 3.02
N ASN A 116 -12.61 -12.96 2.70
CA ASN A 116 -13.70 -13.03 3.68
C ASN A 116 -14.20 -14.46 4.02
N GLN A 117 -13.44 -15.51 3.71
CA GLN A 117 -13.79 -16.89 4.07
C GLN A 117 -12.76 -17.49 5.02
N THR A 118 -12.82 -17.11 6.29
CA THR A 118 -12.45 -18.01 7.40
C THR A 118 -13.52 -17.88 8.47
N SER A 119 -14.18 -19.01 8.71
CA SER A 119 -15.26 -19.25 9.67
C SER A 119 -14.83 -19.07 11.12
#